data_AF-A0A2D9XPI0-F1
#
_entry.id   AF-A0A2D9XPI0-F1
#
_cell.length_a   1.000
_cell.length_b   1.000
_cell.length_c   1.000
_cell.angle_alpha   90.00
_cell.angle_beta   90.00
_cell.angle_gamma   90.00
#
_symmetry.space_group_name_H-M   'P 1'
#
loop_
_entity.id
_entity.type
_entity.pdbx_description
1 polymer ?
#
loop_
_entity_poly.entity_id
_entity_poly.type
_entity_poly.pdbx_seq_one_letter_code
_entity_poly.pdbx_strand_id
1 'polypeptide(L)'
;MTEFYDGRQSPLKEYDLTANYDHGEPVDVKPCLEDLTLNGRFSISELIGRIDESESSSRKFLSHVDNEYTALLWVFSTILESRSAADVLFSLTIEDWEISLRDDMEGYSYDFDEKCIFIGTDGQSASNLKTNLYLRNSALLDAIQCLRDIWHDTYTISYTKNLRLEELLKWERMRRADTTVFTVSCARDLSHSEDHQHLWNHILSHGEGDVALSFEAFEHTHLGNPDLEEKLLAAAFIEWFSDANRVTESDKFALDEMDAILKSDTNMGFRTERITADLISEAFTLSEYGRYLGNLCKELAINPDYGRIHDDICLMHFMQIADEMETVSVEAIPFRDKELARKIFPDSF
;
A
#
# COMPACT_ATOMS: atom_id res chain seq x y z
N MET A 1 28.88 6.76 -10.68
CA MET A 1 28.34 8.07 -11.09
C MET A 1 26.86 7.86 -11.25
N THR A 2 26.16 8.06 -10.14
CA THR A 2 24.73 7.83 -9.98
C THR A 2 24.07 9.19 -10.18
N GLU A 3 23.25 9.32 -11.22
CA GLU A 3 22.44 10.51 -11.44
C GLU A 3 21.31 10.51 -10.41
N PHE A 4 21.28 11.56 -9.58
CA PHE A 4 20.21 11.80 -8.62
C PHE A 4 18.97 12.30 -9.39
N TYR A 5 17.83 11.68 -9.13
CA TYR A 5 16.53 12.14 -9.60
C TYR A 5 16.17 13.43 -8.84
N ASP A 6 16.19 14.57 -9.53
CA ASP A 6 15.73 15.86 -9.01
C ASP A 6 14.19 15.90 -9.14
N GLY A 7 13.49 15.62 -8.04
CA GLY A 7 12.02 15.53 -7.94
C GLY A 7 11.28 16.85 -8.15
N ARG A 8 11.72 17.69 -9.09
CA ARG A 8 11.19 19.05 -9.34
C ARG A 8 10.61 19.28 -10.72
N GLN A 9 10.56 18.28 -11.59
CA GLN A 9 9.94 18.42 -12.91
C GLN A 9 9.15 17.17 -13.29
N SER A 10 7.94 17.05 -12.75
CA SER A 10 6.89 16.26 -13.40
C SER A 10 6.30 17.08 -14.55
N PRO A 11 6.18 16.54 -15.78
CA PRO A 11 5.50 17.22 -16.88
C PRO A 11 3.98 17.06 -16.70
N LEU A 12 3.42 17.61 -15.63
CA LEU A 12 1.97 17.71 -15.46
C LEU A 12 1.46 18.71 -16.51
N LYS A 13 0.61 18.25 -17.43
CA LYS A 13 -0.36 19.15 -18.07
C LYS A 13 -1.24 19.68 -16.94
N GLU A 14 -1.32 20.99 -16.78
CA GLU A 14 -2.26 21.62 -15.84
C GLU A 14 -3.69 21.17 -16.18
N TYR A 15 -4.29 20.35 -15.32
CA TYR A 15 -5.70 19.98 -15.40
C TYR A 15 -6.53 21.14 -14.82
N ASP A 16 -7.34 21.77 -15.66
CA ASP A 16 -8.26 22.84 -15.25
C ASP A 16 -9.51 22.23 -14.60
N LEU A 17 -9.54 22.23 -13.27
CA LEU A 17 -10.63 21.71 -12.45
C LEU A 17 -11.83 22.69 -12.32
N THR A 18 -11.85 23.82 -13.03
CA THR A 18 -12.88 24.88 -12.87
C THR A 18 -13.93 24.94 -13.98
N ALA A 19 -13.91 23.94 -14.86
CA ALA A 19 -14.72 23.83 -16.06
C ALA A 19 -16.21 23.51 -15.76
N ASN A 20 -17.05 24.55 -15.67
CA ASN A 20 -18.52 24.42 -15.66
C ASN A 20 -19.01 23.98 -17.05
N TYR A 21 -19.49 22.75 -17.22
CA TYR A 21 -20.00 22.30 -18.53
C TYR A 21 -21.28 21.46 -18.53
N ASP A 22 -21.98 21.70 -19.64
CA ASP A 22 -23.33 21.38 -20.05
C ASP A 22 -23.54 19.87 -20.30
N HIS A 23 -24.78 19.41 -20.16
CA HIS A 23 -25.16 18.01 -20.27
C HIS A 23 -25.05 17.49 -21.72
N GLY A 24 -23.86 17.02 -22.12
CA GLY A 24 -23.62 16.36 -23.40
C GLY A 24 -24.21 14.95 -23.50
N GLU A 25 -24.52 14.53 -24.73
CA GLU A 25 -25.12 13.24 -25.11
C GLU A 25 -24.29 12.01 -24.67
N PRO A 26 -24.92 10.83 -24.50
CA PRO A 26 -24.25 9.62 -24.02
C PRO A 26 -23.10 9.17 -24.96
N VAL A 27 -21.94 8.90 -24.36
CA VAL A 27 -20.81 8.26 -25.01
C VAL A 27 -21.23 6.85 -25.43
N ASP A 28 -21.09 6.55 -26.72
CA ASP A 28 -21.31 5.22 -27.30
C ASP A 28 -20.19 4.29 -26.79
N VAL A 29 -20.39 3.69 -25.61
CA VAL A 29 -19.51 2.65 -25.05
C VAL A 29 -19.63 1.44 -25.97
N LYS A 30 -18.77 1.36 -26.99
CA LYS A 30 -18.69 0.18 -27.84
C LYS A 30 -18.45 -1.04 -26.96
N PRO A 31 -19.31 -2.08 -27.01
CA PRO A 31 -19.02 -3.31 -26.30
C PRO A 31 -17.74 -3.91 -26.87
N CYS A 32 -16.68 -3.99 -26.05
CA CYS A 32 -15.50 -4.78 -26.38
C CYS A 32 -15.96 -6.24 -26.50
N LEU A 33 -15.99 -6.74 -27.73
CA LEU A 33 -16.45 -8.09 -28.08
C LEU A 33 -15.29 -8.96 -28.61
N GLU A 34 -14.05 -8.63 -28.23
CA GLU A 34 -12.86 -9.40 -28.61
C GLU A 34 -12.04 -9.75 -27.35
N ASP A 35 -12.22 -11.00 -26.90
CA ASP A 35 -11.27 -11.86 -26.14
C ASP A 35 -10.18 -11.18 -25.28
N LEU A 36 -10.56 -10.36 -24.29
CA LEU A 36 -9.61 -9.72 -23.37
C LEU A 36 -9.29 -10.53 -22.09
N THR A 37 -9.69 -11.79 -21.97
CA THR A 37 -9.44 -12.55 -20.72
C THR A 37 -8.95 -13.96 -20.99
N LEU A 38 -7.64 -14.15 -20.97
CA LEU A 38 -7.10 -15.37 -20.38
C LEU A 38 -7.15 -15.16 -18.86
N ASN A 39 -8.17 -15.71 -18.20
CA ASN A 39 -8.30 -15.83 -16.72
C ASN A 39 -8.81 -14.61 -15.92
N GLY A 40 -9.58 -13.67 -16.51
CA GLY A 40 -10.20 -12.58 -15.74
C GLY A 40 -9.22 -11.51 -15.24
N ARG A 41 -8.06 -11.39 -15.89
CA ARG A 41 -7.05 -10.36 -15.62
C ARG A 41 -7.07 -9.28 -16.68
N PHE A 42 -6.87 -8.03 -16.28
CA PHE A 42 -6.94 -6.86 -17.15
C PHE A 42 -5.67 -6.02 -17.02
N SER A 43 -5.16 -5.53 -18.15
CA SER A 43 -4.00 -4.63 -18.14
C SER A 43 -4.36 -3.27 -17.53
N ILE A 44 -3.57 -2.79 -16.57
CA ILE A 44 -3.76 -1.46 -15.96
C ILE A 44 -3.55 -0.35 -17.01
N SER A 45 -2.55 -0.48 -17.88
CA SER A 45 -2.30 0.52 -18.93
C SER A 45 -3.46 0.61 -19.93
N GLU A 46 -4.12 -0.52 -20.23
CA GLU A 46 -5.34 -0.51 -21.05
C GLU A 46 -6.50 0.18 -20.32
N LEU A 47 -6.72 -0.12 -19.04
CA LEU A 47 -7.77 0.51 -18.24
C LEU A 47 -7.60 2.03 -18.19
N ILE A 48 -6.39 2.51 -17.89
CA ILE A 48 -6.06 3.94 -17.84
C ILE A 48 -6.26 4.60 -19.22
N GLY A 49 -5.77 3.96 -20.29
CA GLY A 49 -5.93 4.48 -21.65
C GLY A 49 -7.38 4.66 -22.08
N ARG A 50 -8.30 3.86 -21.53
CA ARG A 50 -9.75 3.97 -21.78
C ARG A 50 -10.43 5.06 -20.97
N ILE A 51 -9.85 5.45 -19.83
CA ILE A 51 -10.38 6.52 -18.99
C ILE A 51 -9.98 7.90 -19.57
N ASP A 52 -8.82 8.01 -20.22
CA ASP A 52 -8.25 9.25 -20.77
C ASP A 52 -8.97 9.78 -22.04
N GLU A 53 -9.97 9.06 -22.57
CA GLU A 53 -10.77 9.51 -23.71
C GLU A 53 -11.86 10.54 -23.29
N SER A 54 -11.42 11.76 -22.95
CA SER A 54 -12.13 13.05 -23.06
C SER A 54 -13.33 13.39 -22.17
N GLU A 55 -13.89 12.53 -21.30
CA GLU A 55 -15.05 12.95 -20.48
C GLU A 55 -15.40 12.03 -19.28
N SER A 56 -14.37 11.61 -18.53
CA SER A 56 -14.46 10.65 -17.43
C SER A 56 -14.89 11.31 -16.11
N SER A 57 -16.17 11.26 -15.78
CA SER A 57 -16.61 11.31 -14.38
C SER A 57 -16.78 9.88 -13.91
N SER A 58 -16.21 9.49 -12.76
CA SER A 58 -16.41 8.19 -12.13
C SER A 58 -17.89 7.81 -12.04
N ARG A 59 -18.79 8.79 -11.88
CA ARG A 59 -20.26 8.62 -11.93
C ARG A 59 -20.74 7.95 -13.22
N LYS A 60 -20.16 8.31 -14.37
CA LYS A 60 -20.51 7.69 -15.66
C LYS A 60 -20.15 6.21 -15.66
N PHE A 61 -18.92 5.86 -15.25
CA PHE A 61 -18.48 4.46 -15.18
C PHE A 61 -19.33 3.65 -14.19
N LEU A 62 -19.62 4.21 -13.02
CA LEU A 62 -20.45 3.55 -11.99
C LEU A 62 -21.82 3.13 -12.53
N SER A 63 -22.46 3.98 -13.33
CA SER A 63 -23.77 3.69 -13.93
C SER A 63 -23.74 2.54 -14.95
N HIS A 64 -22.57 2.19 -15.48
CA HIS A 64 -22.36 1.15 -16.48
C HIS A 64 -21.71 -0.13 -15.91
N VAL A 65 -21.47 -0.20 -14.60
CA VAL A 65 -20.92 -1.41 -13.97
C VAL A 65 -21.88 -2.59 -14.14
N ASP A 66 -21.43 -3.60 -14.87
CA ASP A 66 -22.14 -4.82 -15.24
C ASP A 66 -21.26 -6.08 -15.17
N ASN A 67 -19.94 -5.92 -15.26
CA ASN A 67 -18.95 -6.99 -15.21
C ASN A 67 -17.65 -6.50 -14.53
N GLU A 68 -16.65 -7.38 -14.43
CA GLU A 68 -15.37 -7.08 -13.77
C GLU A 68 -14.61 -5.94 -14.46
N TYR A 69 -14.58 -5.92 -15.79
CA TYR A 69 -13.90 -4.89 -16.56
C TYR A 69 -14.50 -3.50 -16.31
N THR A 70 -15.82 -3.37 -16.39
CA THR A 70 -16.50 -2.08 -16.15
C THR A 70 -16.42 -1.66 -14.68
N ALA A 71 -16.38 -2.61 -13.75
CA ALA A 71 -16.10 -2.34 -12.34
C ALA A 71 -14.69 -1.78 -12.12
N LEU A 72 -13.67 -2.37 -12.76
CA LEU A 72 -12.29 -1.88 -12.68
C LEU A 72 -12.11 -0.51 -13.34
N LEU A 73 -12.78 -0.24 -14.48
CA LEU A 73 -12.82 1.11 -15.05
C LEU A 73 -13.39 2.14 -14.08
N TRP A 74 -14.42 1.77 -13.31
CA TRP A 74 -14.94 2.63 -12.25
C TRP A 74 -13.92 2.85 -11.11
N VAL A 75 -13.24 1.80 -10.65
CA VAL A 75 -12.21 1.92 -9.60
C VAL A 75 -11.10 2.88 -10.04
N PHE A 76 -10.49 2.67 -11.21
CA PHE A 76 -9.39 3.51 -11.67
C PHE A 76 -9.83 4.92 -12.05
N SER A 77 -11.03 5.11 -12.60
CA SER A 77 -11.54 6.47 -12.83
C SER A 77 -11.73 7.23 -11.53
N THR A 78 -12.13 6.56 -10.45
CA THR A 78 -12.24 7.17 -9.12
C THR A 78 -10.86 7.45 -8.50
N ILE A 79 -9.89 6.55 -8.66
CA ILE A 79 -8.49 6.78 -8.25
C ILE A 79 -7.92 8.04 -8.91
N LEU A 80 -8.19 8.22 -10.20
CA LEU A 80 -7.72 9.39 -10.97
C LEU A 80 -8.38 10.71 -10.53
N GLU A 81 -9.50 10.68 -9.81
CA GLU A 81 -10.11 11.88 -9.22
C GLU A 81 -9.42 12.33 -7.92
N SER A 82 -8.68 11.44 -7.24
CA SER A 82 -7.82 11.81 -6.11
C SER A 82 -6.42 12.17 -6.62
N ARG A 83 -5.97 13.39 -6.37
CA ARG A 83 -4.63 13.84 -6.78
C ARG A 83 -3.53 12.97 -6.20
N SER A 84 -3.59 12.70 -4.90
CA SER A 84 -2.62 11.86 -4.20
C SER A 84 -2.59 10.43 -4.74
N ALA A 85 -3.75 9.83 -5.01
CA ALA A 85 -3.83 8.48 -5.56
C ALA A 85 -3.36 8.43 -7.03
N ALA A 86 -3.74 9.41 -7.85
CA ALA A 86 -3.30 9.54 -9.23
C ALA A 86 -1.77 9.72 -9.34
N ASP A 87 -1.18 10.56 -8.49
CA ASP A 87 0.26 10.77 -8.48
C ASP A 87 1.02 9.47 -8.15
N VAL A 88 0.55 8.69 -7.17
CA VAL A 88 1.13 7.36 -6.88
C VAL A 88 0.98 6.46 -8.11
N LEU A 89 -0.22 6.35 -8.67
CA LEU A 89 -0.49 5.53 -9.86
C LEU A 89 0.45 5.85 -11.03
N PHE A 90 0.67 7.13 -11.33
CA PHE A 90 1.53 7.56 -12.44
C PHE A 90 3.02 7.54 -12.13
N SER A 91 3.40 7.62 -10.84
CA SER A 91 4.79 7.47 -10.42
C SER A 91 5.27 6.02 -10.47
N LEU A 92 4.33 5.06 -10.40
CA LEU A 92 4.60 3.64 -10.53
C LEU A 92 4.85 3.23 -11.99
N THR A 93 5.84 2.36 -12.23
CA THR A 93 6.05 1.71 -13.54
C THR A 93 5.11 0.51 -13.70
N ILE A 94 3.80 0.77 -13.72
CA ILE A 94 2.74 -0.26 -13.72
C ILE A 94 2.16 -0.59 -15.10
N GLU A 95 2.86 -0.21 -16.19
CA GLU A 95 2.38 -0.43 -17.56
C GLU A 95 2.15 -1.91 -17.90
N ASP A 96 2.99 -2.79 -17.33
CA ASP A 96 2.94 -4.24 -17.51
C ASP A 96 2.14 -4.96 -16.41
N TRP A 97 1.50 -4.23 -15.48
CA TRP A 97 0.77 -4.85 -14.39
C TRP A 97 -0.63 -5.25 -14.82
N GLU A 98 -1.05 -6.41 -14.33
CA GLU A 98 -2.40 -6.93 -14.49
C GLU A 98 -3.19 -6.76 -13.19
N ILE A 99 -4.51 -6.59 -13.29
CA ILE A 99 -5.42 -6.53 -12.14
C ILE A 99 -6.63 -7.43 -12.37
N SER A 100 -7.11 -8.07 -11.30
CA SER A 100 -8.37 -8.81 -11.31
C SER A 100 -9.17 -8.62 -10.02
N LEU A 101 -10.50 -8.73 -10.15
CA LEU A 101 -11.40 -8.85 -9.00
C LEU A 101 -11.53 -10.32 -8.61
N ARG A 102 -11.59 -10.62 -7.31
CA ARG A 102 -11.62 -11.99 -6.79
C ARG A 102 -12.71 -12.15 -5.74
N ASP A 103 -13.63 -13.07 -5.96
CA ASP A 103 -14.71 -13.38 -5.02
C ASP A 103 -14.29 -14.33 -3.90
N ASP A 104 -13.11 -14.95 -3.99
CA ASP A 104 -12.59 -15.92 -3.04
C ASP A 104 -11.68 -15.30 -1.96
N MET A 105 -11.59 -13.97 -1.88
CA MET A 105 -10.82 -13.27 -0.87
C MET A 105 -11.48 -11.97 -0.40
N GLU A 106 -11.06 -11.52 0.78
CA GLU A 106 -11.36 -10.21 1.36
C GLU A 106 -10.10 -9.32 1.26
N GLY A 107 -10.28 -8.00 1.17
CA GLY A 107 -9.17 -7.04 1.09
C GLY A 107 -8.44 -7.10 -0.25
N TYR A 108 -7.12 -6.85 -0.25
CA TYR A 108 -6.28 -6.94 -1.44
C TYR A 108 -5.07 -7.86 -1.24
N SER A 109 -4.48 -8.27 -2.35
CA SER A 109 -3.15 -8.87 -2.40
C SER A 109 -2.50 -8.52 -3.73
N TYR A 110 -1.19 -8.63 -3.80
CA TYR A 110 -0.47 -8.46 -5.06
C TYR A 110 0.73 -9.41 -5.10
N ASP A 111 1.12 -9.74 -6.32
CA ASP A 111 2.35 -10.46 -6.61
C ASP A 111 3.28 -9.50 -7.36
N PHE A 112 4.35 -9.09 -6.68
CA PHE A 112 5.29 -8.11 -7.22
C PHE A 112 6.13 -8.69 -8.37
N ASP A 113 6.46 -9.99 -8.32
CA ASP A 113 7.28 -10.65 -9.34
C ASP A 113 6.47 -10.95 -10.60
N GLU A 114 5.23 -11.42 -10.43
CA GLU A 114 4.28 -11.66 -11.52
C GLU A 114 3.53 -10.41 -11.97
N LYS A 115 3.77 -9.25 -11.31
CA LYS A 115 3.13 -7.96 -11.58
C LYS A 115 1.59 -8.03 -11.62
N CYS A 116 0.99 -8.67 -10.62
CA CYS A 116 -0.46 -8.89 -10.56
C CYS A 116 -1.07 -8.26 -9.31
N ILE A 117 -2.21 -7.60 -9.47
CA ILE A 117 -3.04 -7.06 -8.39
C ILE A 117 -4.33 -7.87 -8.28
N PHE A 118 -4.73 -8.20 -7.06
CA PHE A 118 -5.97 -8.89 -6.75
C PHE A 118 -6.76 -8.08 -5.73
N ILE A 119 -7.98 -7.70 -6.09
CA ILE A 119 -8.91 -6.98 -5.19
C ILE A 119 -10.08 -7.90 -4.86
N GLY A 120 -10.34 -8.10 -3.58
CA GLY A 120 -11.40 -8.93 -3.05
C GLY A 120 -12.78 -8.33 -3.29
N THR A 121 -13.77 -9.20 -3.48
CA THR A 121 -15.19 -8.80 -3.57
C THR A 121 -16.07 -9.48 -2.52
N ASP A 122 -15.47 -10.08 -1.48
CA ASP A 122 -16.16 -10.69 -0.34
C ASP A 122 -17.26 -11.69 -0.76
N GLY A 123 -16.96 -12.55 -1.75
CA GLY A 123 -17.93 -13.53 -2.27
C GLY A 123 -19.03 -12.94 -3.16
N GLN A 124 -18.95 -11.67 -3.55
CA GLN A 124 -19.96 -11.00 -4.37
C GLN A 124 -19.49 -10.81 -5.82
N SER A 125 -20.45 -10.82 -6.76
CA SER A 125 -20.16 -10.49 -8.15
C SER A 125 -19.72 -9.03 -8.28
N ALA A 126 -18.75 -8.76 -9.17
CA ALA A 126 -18.29 -7.40 -9.49
C ALA A 126 -19.43 -6.45 -9.90
N SER A 127 -20.50 -6.97 -10.52
CA SER A 127 -21.70 -6.18 -10.87
C SER A 127 -22.39 -5.54 -9.64
N ASN A 128 -22.20 -6.10 -8.44
CA ASN A 128 -22.75 -5.56 -7.20
C ASN A 128 -22.08 -4.25 -6.78
N LEU A 129 -20.89 -3.88 -7.29
CA LEU A 129 -20.28 -2.57 -7.00
C LEU A 129 -21.22 -1.40 -7.37
N LYS A 130 -22.10 -1.60 -8.36
CA LYS A 130 -23.08 -0.59 -8.77
C LYS A 130 -24.09 -0.25 -7.66
N THR A 131 -24.52 -1.25 -6.89
CA THR A 131 -25.67 -1.15 -5.97
C THR A 131 -25.27 -1.30 -4.50
N ASN A 132 -24.21 -2.05 -4.21
CA ASN A 132 -23.70 -2.28 -2.88
C ASN A 132 -22.63 -1.25 -2.53
N LEU A 133 -23.04 -0.24 -1.75
CA LEU A 133 -22.18 0.84 -1.29
C LEU A 133 -20.98 0.36 -0.48
N TYR A 134 -21.17 -0.66 0.37
CA TYR A 134 -20.09 -1.21 1.20
C TYR A 134 -19.01 -1.82 0.31
N LEU A 135 -19.40 -2.77 -0.55
CA LEU A 135 -18.49 -3.45 -1.47
C LEU A 135 -17.76 -2.46 -2.38
N ARG A 136 -18.49 -1.46 -2.89
CA ARG A 136 -17.94 -0.40 -3.73
C ARG A 136 -16.81 0.35 -3.03
N ASN A 137 -17.03 0.77 -1.79
CA ASN A 137 -16.04 1.54 -1.04
C ASN A 137 -14.86 0.67 -0.62
N SER A 138 -15.11 -0.55 -0.13
CA SER A 138 -14.05 -1.49 0.26
C SER A 138 -13.12 -1.77 -0.91
N ALA A 139 -13.65 -2.15 -2.08
CA ALA A 139 -12.84 -2.42 -3.27
C ALA A 139 -12.00 -1.20 -3.73
N LEU A 140 -12.53 0.03 -3.58
CA LEU A 140 -11.79 1.25 -3.89
C LEU A 140 -10.66 1.51 -2.88
N LEU A 141 -10.94 1.39 -1.58
CA LEU A 141 -9.94 1.58 -0.54
C LEU A 141 -8.83 0.51 -0.65
N ASP A 142 -9.21 -0.75 -0.89
CA ASP A 142 -8.29 -1.86 -1.13
C ASP A 142 -7.37 -1.60 -2.33
N ALA A 143 -7.92 -1.06 -3.43
CA ALA A 143 -7.12 -0.68 -4.58
C ALA A 143 -6.13 0.45 -4.26
N ILE A 144 -6.55 1.47 -3.52
CA ILE A 144 -5.69 2.58 -3.08
C ILE A 144 -4.56 2.08 -2.16
N GLN A 145 -4.90 1.23 -1.19
CA GLN A 145 -3.93 0.61 -0.29
C GLN A 145 -2.92 -0.24 -1.06
N CYS A 146 -3.39 -1.07 -1.99
CA CYS A 146 -2.54 -1.89 -2.83
C CYS A 146 -1.54 -1.07 -3.65
N LEU A 147 -1.98 0.01 -4.29
CA LEU A 147 -1.08 0.90 -5.03
C LEU A 147 0.02 1.49 -4.13
N ARG A 148 -0.32 1.82 -2.88
CA ARG A 148 0.67 2.34 -1.93
C ARG A 148 1.66 1.29 -1.44
N ASP A 149 1.22 0.04 -1.25
CA ASP A 149 2.13 -1.05 -0.91
C ASP A 149 3.08 -1.40 -2.07
N ILE A 150 2.58 -1.39 -3.32
CA ILE A 150 3.41 -1.56 -4.52
C ILE A 150 4.44 -0.43 -4.62
N TRP A 151 4.07 0.80 -4.25
CA TRP A 151 5.01 1.91 -4.15
C TRP A 151 6.13 1.61 -3.13
N HIS A 152 5.78 1.17 -1.92
CA HIS A 152 6.80 0.81 -0.93
C HIS A 152 7.74 -0.27 -1.45
N ASP A 153 7.23 -1.33 -2.07
CA ASP A 153 8.07 -2.39 -2.58
C ASP A 153 8.95 -1.91 -3.75
N THR A 154 8.39 -1.14 -4.69
CA THR A 154 9.15 -0.62 -5.85
C THR A 154 10.37 0.20 -5.41
N TYR A 155 10.21 1.06 -4.41
CA TYR A 155 11.25 2.01 -4.03
C TYR A 155 12.12 1.56 -2.86
N THR A 156 11.71 0.55 -2.09
CA THR A 156 12.41 0.17 -0.85
C THR A 156 12.87 -1.28 -0.80
N ILE A 157 12.44 -2.16 -1.72
CA ILE A 157 12.77 -3.60 -1.71
C ILE A 157 14.27 -3.90 -1.65
N SER A 158 15.09 -3.07 -2.31
CA SER A 158 16.55 -3.26 -2.31
C SER A 158 17.17 -3.07 -0.93
N TYR A 159 16.57 -2.21 -0.12
CA TYR A 159 17.02 -1.87 1.22
C TYR A 159 16.43 -2.82 2.26
N THR A 160 15.12 -3.09 2.18
CA THR A 160 14.42 -3.96 3.15
C THR A 160 15.00 -5.37 3.20
N LYS A 161 15.53 -5.88 2.08
CA LYS A 161 16.24 -7.17 2.02
C LYS A 161 17.42 -7.28 3.00
N ASN A 162 18.07 -6.17 3.37
CA ASN A 162 19.26 -6.16 4.23
C ASN A 162 19.00 -5.75 5.69
N LEU A 163 17.74 -5.43 6.03
CA LEU A 163 17.34 -5.01 7.37
C LEU A 163 17.41 -6.16 8.38
N ARG A 164 17.90 -5.88 9.58
CA ARG A 164 17.81 -6.82 10.72
C ARG A 164 16.36 -7.23 10.98
N LEU A 165 16.15 -8.40 11.57
CA LEU A 165 14.81 -8.92 11.89
C LEU A 165 13.97 -7.91 12.71
N GLU A 166 14.55 -7.36 13.77
CA GLU A 166 13.91 -6.34 14.61
C GLU A 166 13.54 -5.06 13.84
N GLU A 167 14.32 -4.72 12.83
CA GLU A 167 14.09 -3.56 11.97
C GLU A 167 13.06 -3.85 10.89
N LEU A 168 12.93 -5.10 10.43
CA LEU A 168 11.87 -5.52 9.51
C LEU A 168 10.48 -5.40 10.13
N LEU A 169 10.32 -5.82 11.39
CA LEU A 169 9.05 -5.65 12.13
C LEU A 169 8.65 -4.19 12.20
N LYS A 170 9.60 -3.35 12.62
CA LYS A 170 9.42 -1.91 12.70
C LYS A 170 9.10 -1.30 11.33
N TRP A 171 9.79 -1.77 10.28
CA TRP A 171 9.55 -1.35 8.92
C TRP A 171 8.13 -1.66 8.46
N GLU A 172 7.67 -2.90 8.66
CA GLU A 172 6.33 -3.32 8.24
C GLU A 172 5.22 -2.54 8.96
N ARG A 173 5.39 -2.28 10.26
CA ARG A 173 4.45 -1.43 11.01
C ARG A 173 4.37 -0.03 10.42
N MET A 174 5.52 0.59 10.12
CA MET A 174 5.55 1.92 9.50
C MET A 174 4.96 1.90 8.09
N ARG A 175 5.22 0.86 7.30
CA ARG A 175 4.63 0.65 5.96
C ARG A 175 3.12 0.65 6.04
N ARG A 176 2.55 -0.16 6.94
CA ARG A 176 1.09 -0.24 7.13
C ARG A 176 0.49 1.05 7.68
N ALA A 177 1.15 1.70 8.63
CA ALA A 177 0.71 2.99 9.14
C ALA A 177 0.64 4.04 8.02
N ASP A 178 1.67 4.09 7.16
CA ASP A 178 1.69 4.99 6.01
C ASP A 178 0.63 4.64 4.96
N THR A 179 0.45 3.36 4.63
CA THR A 179 -0.61 2.89 3.71
C THR A 179 -2.00 3.27 4.24
N THR A 180 -2.25 3.15 5.54
CA THR A 180 -3.50 3.61 6.18
C THR A 180 -3.64 5.13 6.08
N VAL A 181 -2.63 5.91 6.45
CA VAL A 181 -2.68 7.39 6.42
C VAL A 181 -2.89 7.92 5.01
N PHE A 182 -2.19 7.34 4.03
CA PHE A 182 -2.37 7.65 2.63
C PHE A 182 -3.81 7.40 2.18
N THR A 183 -4.38 6.25 2.57
CA THR A 183 -5.76 5.88 2.23
C THR A 183 -6.77 6.82 2.88
N VAL A 184 -6.56 7.21 4.14
CA VAL A 184 -7.38 8.22 4.84
C VAL A 184 -7.33 9.56 4.13
N SER A 185 -6.14 10.00 3.71
CA SER A 185 -5.96 11.24 2.93
C SER A 185 -6.74 11.17 1.61
N CYS A 186 -6.55 10.11 0.81
CA CYS A 186 -7.24 9.93 -0.45
C CYS A 186 -8.77 9.87 -0.27
N ALA A 187 -9.25 9.17 0.77
CA ALA A 187 -10.67 9.10 1.09
C ALA A 187 -11.24 10.47 1.47
N ARG A 188 -10.47 11.27 2.22
CA ARG A 188 -10.85 12.65 2.55
C ARG A 188 -10.94 13.51 1.32
N ASP A 189 -9.92 13.48 0.46
CA ASP A 189 -9.86 14.25 -0.77
C ASP A 189 -11.07 13.96 -1.67
N LEU A 190 -11.36 12.67 -1.89
CA LEU A 190 -12.49 12.22 -2.69
C LEU A 190 -13.84 12.62 -2.07
N SER A 191 -13.94 12.65 -0.73
CA SER A 191 -15.19 12.98 -0.04
C SER A 191 -15.69 14.41 -0.29
N HIS A 192 -14.83 15.30 -0.77
CA HIS A 192 -15.22 16.65 -1.18
C HIS A 192 -16.04 16.68 -2.48
N SER A 193 -15.99 15.62 -3.29
CA SER A 193 -16.88 15.46 -4.44
C SER A 193 -18.28 15.02 -3.99
N GLU A 194 -19.33 15.48 -4.66
CA GLU A 194 -20.71 15.01 -4.38
C GLU A 194 -20.86 13.50 -4.61
N ASP A 195 -20.00 12.92 -5.46
CA ASP A 195 -20.06 11.52 -5.83
C ASP A 195 -19.55 10.58 -4.76
N HIS A 196 -18.55 10.99 -3.96
CA HIS A 196 -17.86 10.10 -3.03
C HIS A 196 -17.99 10.51 -1.57
N GLN A 197 -18.93 11.40 -1.21
CA GLN A 197 -19.17 11.81 0.20
C GLN A 197 -19.35 10.63 1.17
N HIS A 198 -19.87 9.51 0.66
CA HIS A 198 -20.12 8.30 1.43
C HIS A 198 -18.83 7.52 1.79
N LEU A 199 -17.72 7.79 1.10
CA LEU A 199 -16.43 7.15 1.35
C LEU A 199 -15.87 7.52 2.72
N TRP A 200 -16.02 8.78 3.13
CA TRP A 200 -15.60 9.23 4.47
C TRP A 200 -16.41 8.56 5.59
N ASN A 201 -17.73 8.43 5.43
CA ASN A 201 -18.54 7.71 6.41
C ASN A 201 -18.17 6.23 6.47
N HIS A 202 -17.79 5.65 5.33
CA HIS A 202 -17.34 4.26 5.29
C HIS A 202 -16.05 4.07 6.07
N ILE A 203 -15.02 4.90 5.84
CA ILE A 203 -13.73 4.78 6.55
C ILE A 203 -13.88 5.01 8.06
N LEU A 204 -14.72 5.96 8.49
CA LEU A 204 -15.05 6.19 9.90
C LEU A 204 -15.71 4.98 10.57
N SER A 205 -16.39 4.14 9.80
CA SER A 205 -17.06 2.92 10.27
C SER A 205 -16.24 1.64 10.06
N HIS A 206 -15.05 1.75 9.44
CA HIS A 206 -14.17 0.63 9.09
C HIS A 206 -13.09 0.39 10.15
N GLY A 207 -12.20 -0.57 9.90
CA GLY A 207 -11.12 -0.97 10.82
C GLY A 207 -10.15 0.14 11.20
N GLU A 208 -10.06 1.20 10.39
CA GLU A 208 -9.17 2.35 10.53
C GLU A 208 -9.89 3.63 10.99
N GLY A 209 -11.12 3.51 11.52
CA GLY A 209 -11.95 4.64 11.91
C GLY A 209 -11.33 5.53 13.00
N ASP A 210 -10.53 4.97 13.91
CA ASP A 210 -9.74 5.69 14.91
C ASP A 210 -8.72 6.65 14.28
N VAL A 211 -7.99 6.17 13.26
CA VAL A 211 -7.01 6.96 12.51
C VAL A 211 -7.71 8.08 11.74
N ALA A 212 -8.84 7.78 11.09
CA ALA A 212 -9.66 8.76 10.38
C ALA A 212 -10.26 9.82 11.33
N LEU A 213 -10.69 9.42 12.54
CA LEU A 213 -11.18 10.34 13.57
C LEU A 213 -10.07 11.24 14.11
N SER A 214 -8.86 10.71 14.31
CA SER A 214 -7.70 11.50 14.72
C SER A 214 -7.34 12.53 13.66
N PHE A 215 -7.34 12.12 12.39
CA PHE A 215 -7.22 13.02 11.25
C PHE A 215 -8.29 14.12 11.30
N GLU A 216 -9.58 13.77 11.36
CA GLU A 216 -10.69 14.75 11.40
C GLU A 216 -10.57 15.75 12.57
N ALA A 217 -10.20 15.25 13.75
CA ALA A 217 -10.04 16.07 14.95
C ALA A 217 -8.93 17.12 14.79
N PHE A 218 -7.80 16.74 14.20
CA PHE A 218 -6.70 17.65 13.92
C PHE A 218 -7.06 18.67 12.83
N GLU A 219 -7.79 18.25 11.79
CA GLU A 219 -8.28 19.11 10.71
C GLU A 219 -9.20 20.22 11.26
N HIS A 220 -10.19 19.85 12.07
CA HIS A 220 -11.12 20.81 12.68
C HIS A 220 -10.43 21.80 13.64
N THR A 221 -9.39 21.35 14.33
CA THR A 221 -8.64 22.21 15.26
C THR A 221 -7.80 23.26 14.51
N HIS A 222 -7.50 23.03 13.23
CA HIS A 222 -6.54 23.82 12.45
C HIS A 222 -7.06 24.30 11.08
N LEU A 223 -8.40 24.39 10.94
CA LEU A 223 -9.09 24.80 9.71
C LEU A 223 -8.42 26.00 9.01
N GLY A 224 -8.01 25.78 7.75
CA GLY A 224 -7.53 26.83 6.84
C GLY A 224 -6.04 27.15 6.93
N ASN A 225 -5.23 26.33 7.62
CA ASN A 225 -3.77 26.49 7.62
C ASN A 225 -3.07 25.37 6.82
N PRO A 226 -2.63 25.64 5.57
CA PRO A 226 -1.94 24.66 4.74
C PRO A 226 -0.58 24.21 5.33
N ASP A 227 0.04 25.00 6.21
CA ASP A 227 1.31 24.63 6.89
C ASP A 227 1.12 23.54 7.97
N LEU A 228 -0.10 23.00 8.14
CA LEU A 228 -0.45 22.03 9.18
C LEU A 228 -0.94 20.68 8.65
N GLU A 229 -1.06 20.51 7.34
CA GLU A 229 -1.48 19.25 6.71
C GLU A 229 -0.45 18.13 6.89
N GLU A 230 0.85 18.45 6.84
CA GLU A 230 1.89 17.49 7.23
C GLU A 230 1.74 17.01 8.68
N LYS A 231 1.27 17.88 9.59
CA LYS A 231 1.10 17.53 11.00
C LYS A 231 -0.14 16.68 11.25
N LEU A 232 -1.19 16.90 10.48
CA LEU A 232 -2.40 16.09 10.44
C LEU A 232 -2.06 14.65 10.05
N LEU A 233 -1.34 14.47 8.94
CA LEU A 233 -0.88 13.17 8.46
C LEU A 233 0.05 12.50 9.47
N ALA A 234 0.99 13.26 10.06
CA ALA A 234 1.86 12.75 11.11
C ALA A 234 1.10 12.33 12.37
N ALA A 235 0.05 13.04 12.77
CA ALA A 235 -0.78 12.67 13.91
C ALA A 235 -1.57 11.38 13.64
N ALA A 236 -2.18 11.25 12.46
CA ALA A 236 -2.85 10.03 12.03
C ALA A 236 -1.88 8.83 11.99
N PHE A 237 -0.65 9.05 11.51
CA PHE A 237 0.40 8.03 11.49
C PHE A 237 0.73 7.53 12.90
N ILE A 238 0.84 8.42 13.88
CA ILE A 238 1.08 8.04 15.27
C ILE A 238 -0.13 7.37 15.91
N GLU A 239 -1.36 7.83 15.60
CA GLU A 239 -2.59 7.20 16.08
C GLU A 239 -2.66 5.73 15.69
N TRP A 240 -2.19 5.37 14.49
CA TRP A 240 -2.18 3.98 14.01
C TRP A 240 -1.51 3.01 14.99
N PHE A 241 -0.44 3.43 15.67
CA PHE A 241 0.31 2.62 16.65
C PHE A 241 -0.42 2.46 17.99
N SER A 242 -1.52 3.18 18.20
CA SER A 242 -2.27 3.17 19.47
C SER A 242 -3.21 1.96 19.58
N ASP A 243 -3.53 1.30 18.47
CA ASP A 243 -4.25 0.01 18.46
C ASP A 243 -3.28 -1.17 18.54
N ALA A 244 -3.22 -1.79 19.72
CA ALA A 244 -2.38 -2.96 19.98
C ALA A 244 -2.75 -4.19 19.12
N ASN A 245 -4.03 -4.37 18.75
CA ASN A 245 -4.45 -5.50 17.93
C ASN A 245 -3.90 -5.35 16.51
N ARG A 246 -4.05 -4.16 15.92
CA ARG A 246 -3.51 -3.83 14.60
C ARG A 246 -2.00 -4.00 14.52
N VAL A 247 -1.27 -3.52 15.54
CA VAL A 247 0.19 -3.72 15.66
C VAL A 247 0.52 -5.21 15.73
N THR A 248 -0.23 -6.00 16.49
CA THR A 248 -0.02 -7.46 16.61
C THR A 248 -0.29 -8.19 15.29
N GLU A 249 -1.30 -7.79 14.53
CA GLU A 249 -1.58 -8.35 13.19
C GLU A 249 -0.49 -7.99 12.18
N SER A 250 0.07 -6.78 12.28
CA SER A 250 1.27 -6.38 11.53
C SER A 250 2.47 -7.26 11.85
N ASP A 251 2.68 -7.57 13.13
CA ASP A 251 3.78 -8.43 13.55
C ASP A 251 3.62 -9.84 13.00
N LYS A 252 2.42 -10.43 13.10
CA LYS A 252 2.15 -11.77 12.57
C LYS A 252 2.48 -11.87 11.09
N PHE A 253 1.98 -10.92 10.29
CA PHE A 253 2.27 -10.89 8.87
C PHE A 253 3.78 -10.76 8.58
N ALA A 254 4.47 -9.84 9.25
CA ALA A 254 5.90 -9.66 9.07
C ALA A 254 6.69 -10.93 9.44
N LEU A 255 6.28 -11.66 10.47
CA LEU A 255 6.91 -12.90 10.90
C LEU A 255 6.68 -14.04 9.90
N ASP A 256 5.47 -14.15 9.34
CA ASP A 256 5.15 -15.12 8.29
C ASP A 256 5.99 -14.86 7.02
N GLU A 257 6.17 -13.59 6.64
CA GLU A 257 7.06 -13.18 5.55
C GLU A 257 8.53 -13.53 5.85
N MET A 258 9.01 -13.28 7.07
CA MET A 258 10.37 -13.67 7.48
C MET A 258 10.58 -15.18 7.38
N ASP A 259 9.60 -15.98 7.79
CA ASP A 259 9.63 -17.44 7.65
C ASP A 259 9.67 -17.88 6.18
N ALA A 260 8.91 -17.23 5.30
CA ALA A 260 8.92 -17.51 3.87
C ALA A 260 10.30 -17.20 3.26
N ILE A 261 10.92 -16.08 3.66
CA ILE A 261 12.27 -15.74 3.20
C ILE A 261 13.30 -16.73 3.75
N LEU A 262 13.19 -17.17 5.02
CA LEU A 262 14.11 -18.17 5.58
C LEU A 262 14.05 -19.51 4.86
N LYS A 263 12.84 -19.92 4.42
CA LYS A 263 12.65 -21.17 3.67
C LYS A 263 13.20 -21.09 2.25
N SER A 264 13.17 -19.91 1.63
CA SER A 264 13.57 -19.71 0.24
C SER A 264 15.06 -19.34 0.06
N ASP A 265 15.65 -18.66 1.04
CA ASP A 265 17.02 -18.16 0.96
C ASP A 265 17.98 -18.90 1.91
N THR A 266 18.80 -19.78 1.33
CA THR A 266 19.85 -20.54 2.04
C THR A 266 21.04 -19.69 2.48
N ASN A 267 21.11 -18.43 2.04
CA ASN A 267 22.23 -17.51 2.25
C ASN A 267 21.79 -16.21 2.92
N MET A 268 20.81 -16.30 3.84
CA MET A 268 20.39 -15.31 4.83
C MET A 268 21.51 -14.91 5.82
N GLY A 269 22.73 -14.71 5.32
CA GLY A 269 23.85 -14.19 6.08
C GLY A 269 23.44 -12.88 6.75
N PHE A 270 23.71 -12.81 8.06
CA PHE A 270 23.37 -11.75 9.00
C PHE A 270 23.01 -10.41 8.34
N ARG A 271 21.71 -10.16 8.20
CA ARG A 271 21.18 -8.84 7.87
C ARG A 271 21.66 -7.85 8.93
N THR A 272 22.30 -6.76 8.52
CA THR A 272 23.03 -5.86 9.45
C THR A 272 22.51 -4.43 9.45
N GLU A 273 21.67 -4.06 8.49
CA GLU A 273 21.20 -2.70 8.33
C GLU A 273 20.11 -2.35 9.34
N ARG A 274 20.09 -1.07 9.73
CA ARG A 274 19.10 -0.47 10.62
C ARG A 274 18.40 0.64 9.89
N ILE A 275 17.11 0.81 10.14
CA ILE A 275 16.32 1.91 9.62
C ILE A 275 16.99 3.23 10.00
N THR A 276 17.14 4.11 9.00
CA THR A 276 17.71 5.45 9.20
C THR A 276 16.64 6.52 9.01
N ALA A 277 16.86 7.70 9.57
CA ALA A 277 15.95 8.83 9.39
C ALA A 277 15.86 9.27 7.92
N ASP A 278 16.96 9.16 7.16
CA ASP A 278 17.00 9.50 5.74
C ASP A 278 16.15 8.53 4.92
N LEU A 279 16.28 7.22 5.19
CA LEU A 279 15.41 6.21 4.57
C LEU A 279 13.93 6.49 4.86
N ILE A 280 13.57 6.76 6.12
CA ILE A 280 12.18 7.07 6.48
C ILE A 280 11.72 8.31 5.68
N SER A 281 12.56 9.33 5.63
CA SER A 281 12.26 10.55 4.89
C SER A 281 12.12 10.35 3.37
N GLU A 282 12.69 9.29 2.80
CA GLU A 282 12.62 9.00 1.37
C GLU A 282 11.47 8.03 1.04
N ALA A 283 11.23 7.03 1.89
CA ALA A 283 10.20 6.03 1.68
C ALA A 283 8.79 6.55 2.01
N PHE A 284 8.68 7.38 3.05
CA PHE A 284 7.39 7.89 3.53
C PHE A 284 7.13 9.31 3.02
N THR A 285 7.17 9.45 1.70
CA THR A 285 6.80 10.67 0.99
C THR A 285 5.45 10.54 0.33
N LEU A 286 4.68 11.63 0.36
CA LEU A 286 3.46 11.81 -0.42
C LEU A 286 3.73 12.92 -1.45
N SER A 287 3.29 12.74 -2.70
CA SER A 287 3.61 13.67 -3.79
C SER A 287 3.13 15.10 -3.54
N GLU A 288 1.95 15.23 -2.92
CA GLU A 288 1.33 16.52 -2.61
C GLU A 288 1.91 17.16 -1.34
N TYR A 289 2.22 16.35 -0.34
CA TYR A 289 2.60 16.81 1.01
C TYR A 289 4.10 16.68 1.30
N GLY A 290 4.89 16.21 0.34
CA GLY A 290 6.31 15.95 0.50
C GLY A 290 6.62 14.98 1.63
N ARG A 291 7.45 15.42 2.58
CA ARG A 291 8.00 14.61 3.67
C ARG A 291 7.22 14.86 4.96
N TYR A 292 5.97 14.40 5.02
CA TYR A 292 5.07 14.67 6.15
C TYR A 292 5.60 14.14 7.50
N LEU A 293 6.42 13.08 7.49
CA LEU A 293 7.12 12.57 8.68
C LEU A 293 8.43 13.30 9.02
N GLY A 294 8.78 14.40 8.35
CA GLY A 294 10.09 15.04 8.45
C GLY A 294 10.55 15.34 9.88
N ASN A 295 9.62 15.76 10.75
CA ASN A 295 9.91 16.05 12.16
C ASN A 295 10.01 14.77 13.04
N LEU A 296 9.43 13.66 12.58
CA LEU A 296 9.38 12.38 13.29
C LEU A 296 10.45 11.40 12.84
N CYS A 297 11.05 11.55 11.66
CA CYS A 297 12.00 10.59 11.08
C CYS A 297 13.13 10.18 12.05
N LYS A 298 13.70 11.13 12.80
CA LYS A 298 14.76 10.84 13.78
C LYS A 298 14.24 10.05 14.96
N GLU A 299 13.08 10.42 15.49
CA GLU A 299 12.45 9.72 16.60
C GLU A 299 12.05 8.30 16.18
N LEU A 300 11.36 8.17 15.05
CA LEU A 300 10.95 6.91 14.47
C LEU A 300 12.17 6.01 14.24
N ALA A 301 13.31 6.52 13.77
CA ALA A 301 14.51 5.70 13.60
C ALA A 301 15.09 5.17 14.93
N ILE A 302 15.17 6.00 15.97
CA ILE A 302 15.92 5.64 17.20
C ILE A 302 15.05 5.05 18.32
N ASN A 303 13.75 5.34 18.34
CA ASN A 303 12.88 4.93 19.43
C ASN A 303 12.57 3.42 19.30
N PRO A 304 12.92 2.61 20.33
CA PRO A 304 12.69 1.17 20.29
C PRO A 304 11.20 0.80 20.46
N ASP A 305 10.36 1.68 20.99
CA ASP A 305 8.96 1.38 21.25
C ASP A 305 8.20 1.06 19.94
N TYR A 306 8.54 1.71 18.82
CA TYR A 306 7.96 1.41 17.51
C TYR A 306 8.34 0.02 16.95
N GLY A 307 9.43 -0.58 17.45
CA GLY A 307 9.87 -1.93 17.04
C GLY A 307 9.64 -3.01 18.11
N ARG A 308 9.10 -2.65 19.27
CA ARG A 308 8.92 -3.59 20.39
C ARG A 308 7.73 -4.52 20.13
N ILE A 309 7.94 -5.82 20.27
CA ILE A 309 6.87 -6.82 20.23
C ILE A 309 6.21 -6.88 21.61
N HIS A 310 4.89 -6.72 21.66
CA HIS A 310 4.11 -6.72 22.90
C HIS A 310 3.34 -8.01 23.13
N ASP A 311 2.96 -8.71 22.05
CA ASP A 311 2.27 -9.99 22.12
C ASP A 311 3.25 -11.15 22.35
N ASP A 312 2.94 -12.01 23.32
CA ASP A 312 3.82 -13.12 23.72
C ASP A 312 3.97 -14.17 22.61
N ILE A 313 2.93 -14.38 21.78
CA ILE A 313 2.96 -15.36 20.69
C ILE A 313 3.88 -14.87 19.57
N CYS A 314 3.72 -13.61 19.14
CA CYS A 314 4.61 -12.97 18.18
C CYS A 314 6.06 -12.93 18.70
N LEU A 315 6.26 -12.66 19.98
CA LEU A 315 7.60 -12.66 20.57
C LEU A 315 8.24 -14.05 20.52
N MET A 316 7.50 -15.11 20.85
CA MET A 316 8.01 -16.48 20.74
C MET A 316 8.34 -16.87 19.30
N HIS A 317 7.50 -16.52 18.33
CA HIS A 317 7.74 -16.78 16.91
C HIS A 317 8.97 -16.04 16.40
N PHE A 318 9.12 -14.76 16.75
CA PHE A 318 10.33 -13.99 16.46
C PHE A 318 11.59 -14.62 17.05
N MET A 319 11.55 -15.07 18.30
CA MET A 319 12.70 -15.73 18.94
C MET A 319 13.06 -17.03 18.22
N GLN A 320 12.08 -17.78 17.71
CA GLN A 320 12.34 -18.98 16.91
C GLN A 320 13.06 -18.63 15.59
N ILE A 321 12.58 -17.63 14.86
CA ILE A 321 13.20 -17.14 13.62
C ILE A 321 14.64 -16.69 13.88
N ALA A 322 14.86 -15.92 14.95
CA ALA A 322 16.19 -15.46 15.33
C ALA A 322 17.14 -16.62 15.65
N ASP A 323 16.68 -17.62 16.42
CA ASP A 323 17.45 -18.83 16.72
C ASP A 323 17.80 -19.62 15.45
N GLU A 324 16.87 -19.72 14.49
CA GLU A 324 17.09 -20.42 13.21
C GLU A 324 18.12 -19.69 12.34
N MET A 325 18.10 -18.35 12.30
CA MET A 325 19.10 -17.54 11.59
C MET A 325 20.53 -17.70 12.13
N GLU A 326 20.69 -17.99 13.41
CA GLU A 326 22.01 -18.23 14.01
C GLU A 326 22.58 -19.62 13.68
N THR A 327 21.77 -20.53 13.12
CA THR A 327 22.23 -21.89 12.78
C THR A 327 22.95 -21.94 11.44
N VAL A 328 24.09 -22.64 11.41
CA VAL A 328 24.86 -22.94 10.19
C VAL A 328 24.59 -24.38 9.78
N SER A 329 24.05 -24.61 8.59
CA SER A 329 23.85 -25.96 8.06
C SER A 329 25.06 -26.42 7.24
N VAL A 330 25.57 -27.61 7.54
CA VAL A 330 26.70 -28.23 6.80
C VAL A 330 26.31 -29.66 6.47
N GLU A 331 26.32 -30.00 5.18
CA GLU A 331 25.86 -31.31 4.69
C GLU A 331 24.46 -31.70 5.22
N ALA A 332 23.55 -30.72 5.25
CA ALA A 332 22.19 -30.84 5.80
C ALA A 332 22.10 -31.14 7.31
N ILE A 333 23.18 -30.94 8.06
CA ILE A 333 23.20 -31.02 9.52
C ILE A 333 23.29 -29.60 10.11
N PRO A 334 22.32 -29.17 10.93
CA PRO A 334 22.33 -27.85 11.55
C PRO A 334 23.30 -27.79 12.73
N PHE A 335 24.09 -26.72 12.78
CA PHE A 335 25.03 -26.40 13.85
C PHE A 335 24.74 -25.02 14.42
N ARG A 336 24.60 -24.93 15.75
CA ARG A 336 24.54 -23.63 16.46
C ARG A 336 25.91 -22.95 16.60
N ASP A 337 26.99 -23.72 16.48
CA ASP A 337 28.36 -23.20 16.59
C ASP A 337 29.11 -23.47 15.29
N LYS A 338 29.45 -22.39 14.57
CA LYS A 338 30.20 -22.44 13.31
C LYS A 338 31.59 -23.04 13.49
N GLU A 339 32.23 -22.85 14.64
CA GLU A 339 33.53 -23.47 14.95
C GLU A 339 33.39 -24.97 15.22
N LEU A 340 32.28 -25.41 15.83
CA LEU A 340 31.97 -26.83 15.97
C LEU A 340 31.68 -27.46 14.61
N ALA A 341 30.89 -26.79 13.77
CA ALA A 341 30.59 -27.23 12.42
C ALA A 341 31.88 -27.44 11.61
N ARG A 342 32.81 -26.47 11.66
CA ARG A 342 34.14 -26.57 11.02
C ARG A 342 35.01 -27.71 11.55
N LYS A 343 34.87 -28.08 12.81
CA LYS A 343 35.61 -29.20 13.40
C LYS A 343 35.06 -30.55 12.96
N ILE A 344 33.74 -30.65 12.74
CA ILE A 344 33.09 -31.90 12.32
C ILE A 344 33.17 -32.08 10.80
N PHE A 345 33.06 -30.99 10.03
CA PHE A 345 33.10 -30.97 8.56
C PHE A 345 34.19 -30.04 8.03
N PRO A 346 35.48 -30.32 8.27
CA PRO A 346 36.58 -29.42 7.89
C PRO A 346 36.73 -29.24 6.37
N ASP A 347 36.29 -30.20 5.56
CA ASP A 347 36.40 -30.16 4.09
C ASP A 347 35.24 -29.39 3.42
N SER A 348 34.21 -29.01 4.17
CA SER A 348 32.96 -28.43 3.66
C SER A 348 32.83 -26.92 3.93
N PHE A 349 33.90 -26.28 4.42
CA PHE A 349 33.96 -24.85 4.79
C PHE A 349 35.03 -24.03 4.07
#